data_AF-A0A7C3P123-F1
#
_entry.id   AF-A0A7C3P123-F1
#
_cell.length_a   1.000
_cell.length_b   1.000
_cell.length_c   1.000
_cell.angle_alpha   90.00
_cell.angle_beta   90.00
_cell.angle_gamma   90.00
#
_symmetry.space_group_name_H-M   'P 1'
#
loop_
_entity.id
_entity.type
_entity.pdbx_description
1 polymer ?
#
loop_
_entity_poly.entity_id
_entity_poly.type
_entity_poly.pdbx_seq_one_letter_code
_entity_poly.pdbx_strand_id
1 'polypeptide(L)'
;MMAYYFIAKHPSWFGKKVAWITSGGPVEPLYAMGVLPFYPENYGAMCGTSRMSVSLCEAAEHKGYSRDLCSYALSDIGSSFTGKGPLGKLPKPDFLVCGNNICGTVIKWYEVQARALKVPLFFFDTPFLHDEIQDHALKYVQNQMKDYIAFLERQLKRPF
;
A
#
# COMPACT_ATOMS: atom_id res chain seq x y z
N MET A 1 -15.08 -11.98 1.41
CA MET A 1 -13.64 -11.95 1.04
C MET A 1 -13.40 -12.24 -0.44
N MET A 2 -14.02 -13.29 -1.02
CA MET A 2 -13.82 -13.69 -2.43
C MET A 2 -14.21 -12.60 -3.46
N ALA A 3 -15.35 -11.92 -3.27
CA ALA A 3 -15.84 -10.90 -4.20
C ALA A 3 -14.88 -9.69 -4.32
N TYR A 4 -14.31 -9.23 -3.21
CA TYR A 4 -13.37 -8.10 -3.21
C TYR A 4 -12.10 -8.42 -3.99
N TYR A 5 -11.47 -9.58 -3.74
CA TYR A 5 -10.24 -9.95 -4.46
C TYR A 5 -10.50 -10.32 -5.92
N PHE A 6 -11.72 -10.75 -6.27
CA PHE A 6 -12.13 -10.90 -7.66
C PHE A 6 -12.15 -9.55 -8.39
N ILE A 7 -12.79 -8.54 -7.80
CA ILE A 7 -12.80 -7.17 -8.34
C ILE A 7 -11.38 -6.60 -8.39
N ALA A 8 -10.58 -6.82 -7.34
CA ALA A 8 -9.20 -6.35 -7.28
C ALA A 8 -8.30 -6.97 -8.36
N LYS A 9 -8.53 -8.23 -8.75
CA LYS A 9 -7.81 -8.87 -9.86
C LYS A 9 -8.25 -8.36 -11.24
N HIS A 10 -9.47 -7.88 -11.36
CA HIS A 10 -10.06 -7.43 -12.62
C HIS A 10 -10.60 -6.00 -12.55
N PRO A 11 -9.80 -5.01 -12.09
CA PRO A 11 -10.32 -3.67 -11.80
C PRO A 11 -10.81 -2.95 -13.06
N SER A 12 -10.21 -3.25 -14.21
CA SER A 12 -10.60 -2.73 -15.52
C SER A 12 -12.00 -3.17 -15.96
N TRP A 13 -12.46 -4.36 -15.56
CA TRP A 13 -13.82 -4.83 -15.87
C TRP A 13 -14.89 -3.99 -15.16
N PHE A 14 -14.53 -3.32 -14.08
CA PHE A 14 -15.40 -2.48 -13.28
C PHE A 14 -15.09 -0.97 -13.43
N GLY A 15 -14.20 -0.61 -14.35
CA GLY A 15 -13.78 0.78 -14.56
C GLY A 15 -13.14 1.43 -13.33
N LYS A 16 -12.56 0.63 -12.42
CA LYS A 16 -11.95 1.12 -11.18
C LYS A 16 -10.44 1.27 -11.33
N LYS A 17 -9.91 2.35 -10.77
CA LYS A 17 -8.48 2.46 -10.47
C LYS A 17 -8.15 1.75 -9.18
N VAL A 18 -6.91 1.28 -9.05
CA VAL A 18 -6.40 0.57 -7.87
C VAL A 18 -5.37 1.43 -7.16
N ALA A 19 -5.54 1.61 -5.86
CA ALA A 19 -4.54 2.20 -4.99
C ALA A 19 -4.04 1.16 -4.01
N TRP A 20 -2.73 0.97 -3.90
CA TRP A 20 -2.22 0.22 -2.75
C TRP A 20 -2.07 1.17 -1.58
N ILE A 21 -2.59 0.79 -0.43
CA ILE A 21 -2.64 1.64 0.76
C ILE A 21 -2.18 0.86 1.98
N THR A 22 -1.39 1.49 2.85
CA THR A 22 -0.97 0.89 4.12
C THR A 22 -2.18 0.65 5.01
N SER A 23 -2.13 -0.35 5.89
CA SER A 23 -3.29 -0.73 6.73
C SER A 23 -3.81 0.38 7.63
N GLY A 24 -2.97 1.33 8.04
CA GLY A 24 -3.36 2.52 8.81
C GLY A 24 -3.60 3.79 7.97
N GLY A 25 -3.47 3.74 6.64
CA GLY A 25 -3.64 4.92 5.79
C GLY A 25 -5.10 5.40 5.71
N PRO A 26 -5.35 6.70 5.50
CA PRO A 26 -6.71 7.24 5.37
C PRO A 26 -7.37 6.72 4.08
N VAL A 27 -8.25 5.74 4.22
CA VAL A 27 -8.89 5.02 3.10
C VAL A 27 -10.14 5.74 2.60
N GLU A 28 -10.79 6.53 3.45
CA GLU A 28 -12.07 7.18 3.18
C GLU A 28 -12.04 8.02 1.89
N PRO A 29 -11.00 8.82 1.60
CA PRO A 29 -10.88 9.54 0.34
C PRO A 29 -10.85 8.64 -0.91
N LEU A 30 -10.25 7.44 -0.81
CA LEU A 30 -10.23 6.48 -1.92
C LEU A 30 -11.63 5.97 -2.25
N TYR A 31 -12.38 5.57 -1.21
CA TYR A 31 -13.74 5.12 -1.38
C TYR A 31 -14.67 6.22 -1.91
N ALA A 32 -14.56 7.44 -1.37
CA ALA A 32 -15.31 8.60 -1.83
C ALA A 32 -15.08 8.86 -3.34
N MET A 33 -13.84 8.70 -3.79
CA MET A 33 -13.48 8.84 -5.20
C MET A 33 -13.60 7.55 -6.02
N GLY A 34 -14.24 6.51 -5.51
CA GLY A 34 -14.53 5.27 -6.23
C GLY A 34 -13.31 4.42 -6.58
N VAL A 35 -12.15 4.70 -5.96
CA VAL A 35 -10.90 3.95 -6.11
C VAL A 35 -10.97 2.67 -5.28
N LEU A 36 -10.40 1.60 -5.81
CA LEU A 36 -10.31 0.33 -5.11
C LEU A 36 -9.02 0.29 -4.28
N PRO A 37 -9.07 0.39 -2.94
CA PRO A 37 -7.90 0.18 -2.10
C PRO A 37 -7.48 -1.29 -2.18
N PHE A 38 -6.19 -1.57 -2.14
CA PHE A 38 -5.59 -2.89 -1.95
C PHE A 38 -4.55 -2.79 -0.82
N TYR A 39 -4.49 -3.78 0.06
CA TYR A 39 -3.67 -3.74 1.27
C TYR A 39 -2.58 -4.81 1.20
N PRO A 40 -1.32 -4.44 0.91
CA PRO A 40 -0.19 -5.36 0.92
C PRO A 40 0.00 -6.10 2.26
N GLU A 41 -0.37 -5.51 3.40
CA GLU A 41 -0.30 -6.17 4.71
C GLU A 41 -1.32 -7.30 4.85
N ASN A 42 -2.56 -7.08 4.40
CA ASN A 42 -3.58 -8.15 4.34
C ASN A 42 -3.12 -9.28 3.42
N TYR A 43 -2.45 -8.93 2.32
CA TYR A 43 -1.85 -9.90 1.42
C TYR A 43 -0.68 -10.66 2.06
N GLY A 44 0.17 -9.98 2.83
CA GLY A 44 1.23 -10.59 3.64
C GLY A 44 0.67 -11.62 4.63
N ALA A 45 -0.43 -11.28 5.31
CA ALA A 45 -1.14 -12.22 6.19
C ALA A 45 -1.66 -13.45 5.42
N MET A 46 -2.26 -13.25 4.23
CA MET A 46 -2.70 -14.36 3.37
C MET A 46 -1.53 -15.24 2.89
N CYS A 47 -0.37 -14.65 2.61
CA CYS A 47 0.84 -15.41 2.25
C CYS A 47 1.29 -16.31 3.40
N GLY A 48 1.20 -15.80 4.64
CA GLY A 48 1.48 -16.57 5.85
C GLY A 48 0.53 -17.75 6.01
N THR A 49 -0.78 -17.51 5.98
CA THR A 49 -1.81 -18.56 6.16
C THR A 49 -1.80 -19.60 5.03
N SER A 50 -1.42 -19.19 3.82
CA SER A 50 -1.30 -20.08 2.66
C SER A 50 0.02 -20.86 2.62
N ARG A 51 0.87 -20.73 3.65
CA ARG A 51 2.21 -21.36 3.73
C ARG A 51 3.13 -21.00 2.57
N MET A 52 2.92 -19.83 1.97
CA MET A 52 3.73 -19.33 0.86
C MET A 52 4.74 -18.27 1.29
N SER A 53 4.61 -17.70 2.50
CA SER A 53 5.47 -16.62 2.98
C SER A 53 6.97 -16.98 2.95
N VAL A 54 7.35 -18.20 3.38
CA VAL A 54 8.77 -18.62 3.42
C VAL A 54 9.44 -18.50 2.05
N SER A 55 8.87 -19.12 1.01
CA SER A 55 9.45 -19.10 -0.33
C SER A 55 9.44 -17.71 -0.97
N LEU A 56 8.47 -16.86 -0.62
CA LEU A 56 8.42 -15.47 -1.06
C LEU A 56 9.49 -14.62 -0.37
N CYS A 57 9.70 -14.81 0.93
CA CYS A 57 10.78 -14.16 1.68
C CYS A 57 12.14 -14.57 1.12
N GLU A 58 12.41 -15.87 0.96
CA GLU A 58 13.65 -16.37 0.37
C GLU A 58 13.90 -15.77 -1.02
N ALA A 59 12.86 -15.65 -1.85
CA ALA A 59 13.01 -14.99 -3.14
C ALA A 59 13.48 -13.53 -2.99
N ALA A 60 12.94 -12.78 -2.04
CA ALA A 60 13.38 -11.41 -1.76
C ALA A 60 14.83 -11.39 -1.21
N GLU A 61 15.17 -12.29 -0.30
CA GLU A 61 16.52 -12.44 0.24
C GLU A 61 17.56 -12.69 -0.87
N HIS A 62 17.25 -13.54 -1.85
CA HIS A 62 18.10 -13.78 -3.03
C HIS A 62 18.31 -12.52 -3.90
N LYS A 63 17.47 -11.49 -3.77
CA LYS A 63 17.67 -10.18 -4.40
C LYS A 63 18.44 -9.18 -3.54
N GLY A 64 18.93 -9.61 -2.37
CA GLY A 64 19.75 -8.79 -1.46
C GLY A 64 18.97 -8.06 -0.38
N TYR A 65 17.69 -8.37 -0.18
CA TYR A 65 16.95 -7.84 0.97
C TYR A 65 17.35 -8.58 2.26
N SER A 66 17.58 -7.84 3.35
CA SER A 66 17.94 -8.45 4.64
C SER A 66 16.80 -9.30 5.18
N ARG A 67 17.16 -10.44 5.81
CA ARG A 67 16.23 -11.33 6.51
C ARG A 67 15.58 -10.67 7.73
N ASP A 68 16.20 -9.62 8.27
CA ASP A 68 15.71 -8.86 9.42
C ASP A 68 14.53 -7.94 9.09
N LEU A 69 14.21 -7.79 7.79
CA LEU A 69 13.06 -7.00 7.36
C LEU A 69 11.75 -7.70 7.73
N CYS A 70 10.69 -6.89 7.87
CA CYS A 70 9.34 -7.40 8.11
C CYS A 70 8.94 -8.47 7.09
N SER A 71 8.45 -9.62 7.57
CA SER A 71 8.03 -10.73 6.71
C SER A 71 6.89 -10.37 5.75
N TYR A 72 6.03 -9.41 6.10
CA TYR A 72 5.03 -8.87 5.17
C TYR A 72 5.68 -8.11 4.01
N ALA A 73 6.67 -7.26 4.31
CA ALA A 73 7.41 -6.54 3.29
C ALA A 73 8.18 -7.49 2.37
N LEU A 74 8.89 -8.47 2.93
CA LEU A 74 9.61 -9.48 2.16
C LEU A 74 8.67 -10.34 1.32
N SER A 75 7.53 -10.77 1.87
CA SER A 75 6.53 -11.57 1.13
C SER A 75 5.92 -10.78 -0.03
N ASP A 76 5.59 -9.51 0.17
CA ASP A 76 5.04 -8.64 -0.87
C ASP A 76 6.05 -8.31 -1.97
N ILE A 77 7.27 -7.92 -1.58
CA ILE A 77 8.37 -7.65 -2.53
C ILE A 77 8.67 -8.93 -3.32
N GLY A 78 8.83 -10.07 -2.64
CA GLY A 78 9.01 -11.39 -3.23
C GLY A 78 7.91 -11.73 -4.24
N SER A 79 6.65 -11.55 -3.84
CA SER A 79 5.49 -11.79 -4.69
C SER A 79 5.47 -10.87 -5.92
N SER A 80 5.85 -9.61 -5.76
CA SER A 80 5.75 -8.59 -6.81
C SER A 80 6.64 -8.87 -8.01
N PHE A 81 7.85 -9.40 -7.81
CA PHE A 81 8.73 -9.76 -8.94
C PHE A 81 8.65 -11.23 -9.35
N THR A 82 8.21 -12.15 -8.48
CA THR A 82 8.01 -13.57 -8.87
C THR A 82 6.66 -13.80 -9.53
N GLY A 83 5.65 -12.96 -9.27
CA GLY A 83 4.26 -13.19 -9.64
C GLY A 83 3.60 -14.35 -8.90
N LYS A 84 4.24 -14.86 -7.84
CA LYS A 84 3.76 -16.00 -7.03
C LYS A 84 3.07 -15.51 -5.76
N GLY A 85 2.19 -16.34 -5.23
CA GLY A 85 1.49 -16.13 -3.96
C GLY A 85 0.04 -16.61 -4.04
N PRO A 86 -0.75 -16.48 -2.97
CA PRO A 86 -2.10 -17.06 -2.92
C PRO A 86 -3.07 -16.42 -3.91
N LEU A 87 -2.80 -15.18 -4.33
CA LEU A 87 -3.53 -14.50 -5.38
C LEU A 87 -2.82 -14.54 -6.73
N GLY A 88 -1.66 -15.18 -6.83
CA GLY A 88 -0.78 -15.10 -8.00
C GLY A 88 -0.27 -13.67 -8.20
N LYS A 89 -0.23 -13.22 -9.46
CA LYS A 89 0.19 -11.85 -9.77
C LYS A 89 -0.79 -10.83 -9.20
N LEU A 90 -0.29 -9.94 -8.35
CA LEU A 90 -1.08 -8.86 -7.77
C LEU A 90 -1.52 -7.85 -8.83
N PRO A 91 -2.68 -7.19 -8.64
CA PRO A 91 -3.10 -6.13 -9.52
C PRO A 91 -2.11 -4.98 -9.46
N LYS A 92 -1.66 -4.54 -10.64
CA LYS A 92 -0.79 -3.36 -10.73
C LYS A 92 -1.59 -2.14 -10.24
N PRO A 93 -1.11 -1.40 -9.23
CA PRO A 93 -1.76 -0.17 -8.80
C PRO A 93 -1.60 0.93 -9.84
N ASP A 94 -2.50 1.90 -9.81
CA ASP A 94 -2.36 3.19 -10.49
C ASP A 94 -1.46 4.14 -9.68
N PHE A 95 -1.53 4.06 -8.36
CA PHE A 95 -0.72 4.82 -7.41
C PHE A 95 -0.68 4.15 -6.03
N LEU A 96 0.22 4.60 -5.16
CA LEU A 96 0.36 4.12 -3.79
C LEU A 96 0.06 5.24 -2.79
N VAL A 97 -0.45 4.86 -1.62
CA VAL A 97 -0.70 5.74 -0.48
C VAL A 97 -0.04 5.11 0.76
N CYS A 98 0.97 5.76 1.31
CA CYS A 98 1.72 5.26 2.46
C CYS A 98 1.50 6.15 3.68
N GLY A 99 0.95 5.58 4.74
CA GLY A 99 0.92 6.18 6.07
C GLY A 99 1.89 5.48 7.01
N ASN A 100 2.71 6.23 7.75
CA ASN A 100 3.70 5.68 8.69
C ASN A 100 3.17 5.50 10.13
N ASN A 101 1.86 5.71 10.37
CA ASN A 101 1.24 5.54 11.69
C ASN A 101 1.36 4.12 12.25
N ILE A 102 1.60 3.12 11.40
CA ILE A 102 1.76 1.73 11.81
C ILE A 102 3.22 1.33 12.10
N CYS A 103 4.19 1.84 11.33
CA CYS A 103 5.63 1.68 11.57
C CYS A 103 6.45 2.49 10.53
N GLY A 104 7.77 2.62 10.75
CA GLY A 104 8.68 3.23 9.77
C GLY A 104 9.04 2.34 8.57
N THR A 105 8.90 1.02 8.68
CA THR A 105 9.28 0.06 7.61
C THR A 105 8.49 0.28 6.32
N VAL A 106 7.21 0.65 6.43
CA VAL A 106 6.34 0.84 5.27
C VAL A 106 6.82 1.95 4.35
N ILE A 107 7.55 2.94 4.85
CA ILE A 107 8.08 4.04 4.04
C ILE A 107 9.01 3.49 2.95
N LYS A 108 10.04 2.71 3.36
CA LYS A 108 11.01 2.15 2.41
C LYS A 108 10.40 1.02 1.56
N TRP A 109 9.50 0.24 2.14
CA TRP A 109 8.76 -0.77 1.40
C TRP A 109 7.94 -0.15 0.26
N TYR A 110 7.14 0.89 0.53
CA TYR A 110 6.32 1.53 -0.49
C TYR A 110 7.15 2.27 -1.53
N GLU A 111 8.28 2.87 -1.15
CA GLU A 111 9.21 3.43 -2.13
C GLU A 111 9.78 2.36 -3.09
N VAL A 112 10.15 1.18 -2.57
CA VAL A 112 10.64 0.06 -3.40
C VAL A 112 9.56 -0.35 -4.40
N GLN A 113 8.32 -0.50 -3.93
CA GLN A 113 7.19 -0.88 -4.77
C GLN A 113 6.85 0.20 -5.80
N ALA A 114 6.88 1.48 -5.42
CA ALA A 114 6.67 2.61 -6.33
C ALA A 114 7.70 2.61 -7.47
N ARG A 115 8.98 2.40 -7.14
CA ARG A 115 10.06 2.30 -8.13
C ARG A 115 9.89 1.08 -9.04
N ALA A 116 9.56 -0.08 -8.47
CA ALA A 116 9.39 -1.31 -9.24
C ALA A 116 8.19 -1.24 -10.20
N LEU A 117 7.07 -0.68 -9.74
CA LEU A 117 5.80 -0.62 -10.48
C LEU A 117 5.70 0.63 -11.37
N LYS A 118 6.60 1.61 -11.16
CA LYS A 118 6.65 2.92 -11.84
C LYS A 118 5.35 3.70 -11.70
N VAL A 119 4.91 3.85 -10.45
CA VAL A 119 3.65 4.53 -10.11
C VAL A 119 3.91 5.65 -9.09
N PRO A 120 3.06 6.69 -9.07
CA PRO A 120 3.15 7.75 -8.05
C PRO A 120 2.95 7.18 -6.64
N LEU A 121 3.68 7.74 -5.68
CA LEU A 121 3.54 7.46 -4.25
C LEU A 121 3.15 8.76 -3.55
N PHE A 122 2.03 8.72 -2.82
CA PHE A 122 1.67 9.74 -1.85
C PHE A 122 2.08 9.26 -0.45
N PHE A 123 2.86 10.07 0.26
CA PHE A 123 3.25 9.81 1.64
C PHE A 123 2.43 10.70 2.57
N PHE A 124 1.68 10.07 3.47
CA PHE A 124 0.88 10.69 4.51
C PHE A 124 1.61 10.53 5.84
N ASP A 125 2.41 11.52 6.21
CA ASP A 125 3.26 11.48 7.40
C ASP A 125 2.45 11.78 8.66
N THR A 126 2.35 10.83 9.56
CA THR A 126 1.76 10.98 10.89
C THR A 126 2.89 11.06 11.91
N PRO A 127 3.17 12.26 12.47
CA PRO A 127 4.23 12.42 13.46
C PRO A 127 4.02 11.53 14.69
N PHE A 128 5.12 11.01 15.24
CA PHE A 128 5.07 10.23 16.47
C PHE A 128 4.63 11.11 17.65
N LEU A 129 3.62 10.66 18.38
CA LEU A 129 3.12 11.32 19.57
C LEU A 129 3.81 10.74 20.80
N HIS A 130 4.66 11.53 21.46
CA HIS A 130 5.30 11.12 22.72
C HIS A 130 4.37 11.31 23.91
N ASP A 131 3.64 12.44 23.93
CA ASP A 131 2.70 12.82 24.96
C ASP A 131 1.35 13.21 24.31
N GLU A 132 0.91 14.45 24.50
CA GLU A 132 -0.31 14.99 23.93
C GLU A 132 -0.14 15.44 22.47
N ILE A 133 -1.25 15.41 21.73
CA ILE A 133 -1.31 15.95 20.36
C ILE A 133 -1.06 17.45 20.41
N GLN A 134 0.05 17.87 19.80
CA GLN A 134 0.40 19.27 19.67
C GLN A 134 -0.37 19.91 18.50
N ASP A 135 -0.81 21.15 18.64
CA ASP A 135 -1.55 21.88 17.61
C ASP A 135 -0.85 21.92 16.25
N HIS A 136 0.49 22.03 16.25
CA HIS A 136 1.27 22.04 15.02
C HIS A 136 1.23 20.68 14.30
N ALA A 137 1.24 19.57 15.04
CA ALA A 137 1.16 18.23 14.49
C ALA A 137 -0.23 17.97 13.92
N LEU A 138 -1.28 18.39 14.62
CA LEU A 138 -2.65 18.34 14.12
C LEU A 138 -2.80 19.13 12.83
N LYS A 139 -2.35 20.39 12.81
CA LYS A 139 -2.40 21.26 11.64
C LYS A 139 -1.60 20.69 10.46
N TYR A 140 -0.45 20.06 10.73
CA TYR A 140 0.37 19.39 9.73
C TYR A 140 -0.40 18.25 9.04
N VAL A 141 -0.99 17.34 9.83
CA VAL A 141 -1.78 16.22 9.29
C VAL A 141 -3.04 16.72 8.56
N GLN A 142 -3.71 17.76 9.08
CA GLN A 142 -4.86 18.39 8.42
C GLN A 142 -4.50 18.98 7.04
N ASN A 143 -3.34 19.63 6.92
CA ASN A 143 -2.87 20.14 5.64
C ASN A 143 -2.53 19.00 4.67
N GLN A 144 -1.91 17.93 5.15
CA GLN A 144 -1.67 16.74 4.32
C GLN A 144 -2.93 16.08 3.81
N MET A 145 -4.06 16.13 4.55
CA MET A 145 -5.35 15.66 4.02
C MET A 145 -5.80 16.47 2.79
N LYS A 146 -5.54 17.78 2.76
CA LYS A 146 -5.82 18.62 1.58
C LYS A 146 -4.88 18.25 0.42
N ASP A 147 -3.60 18.02 0.71
CA ASP A 147 -2.63 17.58 -0.30
C ASP A 147 -2.96 16.20 -0.86
N TYR A 148 -3.50 15.31 -0.02
CA TYR A 148 -3.95 13.99 -0.41
C TYR A 148 -5.15 14.07 -1.35
N ILE A 149 -6.14 14.91 -1.03
CA ILE A 149 -7.27 15.19 -1.93
C ILE A 149 -6.76 15.71 -3.27
N ALA A 150 -5.89 16.73 -3.26
CA ALA A 150 -5.33 17.29 -4.49
C ALA A 150 -4.51 16.24 -5.28
N PHE A 151 -3.83 15.33 -4.60
CA PHE A 151 -3.15 14.20 -5.24
C PHE A 151 -4.15 13.28 -5.94
N LEU A 152 -5.24 12.90 -5.27
CA LEU A 152 -6.27 12.05 -5.86
C LEU A 152 -6.94 12.73 -7.07
N GLU A 153 -7.26 14.02 -6.98
CA GLU A 153 -7.81 14.77 -8.12
C GLU A 153 -6.87 14.75 -9.33
N ARG A 154 -5.55 14.87 -9.13
CA ARG A 154 -4.55 14.72 -10.20
C ARG A 154 -4.51 13.30 -10.77
N GLN A 155 -4.53 12.28 -9.91
CA GLN A 155 -4.49 10.88 -10.37
C GLN A 155 -5.77 10.48 -11.10
N LEU A 156 -6.91 11.03 -10.69
CA LEU A 156 -8.23 10.66 -11.21
C LEU A 156 -8.74 11.61 -12.30
N LYS A 157 -8.10 12.76 -12.48
CA LYS A 157 -8.46 13.81 -13.44
C LYS A 157 -9.90 14.29 -13.29
N ARG A 158 -10.38 14.39 -12.05
CA ARG A 158 -11.72 14.87 -11.69
C ARG A 158 -11.70 15.43 -10.26
N PRO A 159 -12.60 16.37 -9.91
CA PRO A 159 -12.69 16.88 -8.56
C PRO A 159 -13.10 15.80 -7.55
N PHE A 160 -12.74 16.02 -6.28
CA PHE A 160 -13.15 15.20 -5.14
C PHE A 160 -14.67 15.16 -4.96
#